data_AF-A0AAD5MFY9-F1
#
_entry.id   AF-A0AAD5MFY9-F1
#
_cell.length_a   1.000
_cell.length_b   1.000
_cell.length_c   1.000
_cell.angle_alpha   90.00
_cell.angle_beta   90.00
_cell.angle_gamma   90.00
#
_symmetry.space_group_name_H-M   'P 1'
#
loop_
_entity.id
_entity.type
_entity.pdbx_description
1 polymer ?
#
loop_
_entity_poly.entity_id
_entity_poly.type
_entity_poly.pdbx_seq_one_letter_code
_entity_poly.pdbx_strand_id
1 'polypeptide(L)'
;MLRSLVVGHRRSCAMPSDPNNLPPSSLEEWFTKDVFEDLFPFANLGWGPHPCSPYSYEAFVIAARYFPKFGTSSPNTIFNVTENTRRDLAAFFAHALQETGENNASTHISKLCYDNLTFACDKICVSLNAEVNRGNRSTKEANDCFYRGGLYNWFEGGPISPFLDPNSPGFNPIDGDKCIEHGRYCIESPEIDFFYPCSKNRTDNYFTGCYFGRGAVQISYNYNYGQFINFLESRNIHADLLNEPNLVMTQADPPLAFLASLWFYMTPQPPKPAMHDIVMGTWNSGEENAAAGYTGPIFGPTSLIINNECGGEDKQDPGGPGESRRIKAFKWFCSYFGVPAGDDRLLSCKDMPVKFGAIRYNYSYHSEWTTLSKEQPCDCAPSPYGDSSLPSVTKSITYFIILVLWNV
;
A
#
# COMPACT_ATOMS: atom_id res chain seq x y z
N MET A 1 40.78 -3.20 13.46
CA MET A 1 39.99 -4.25 14.14
C MET A 1 38.53 -3.81 14.21
N LEU A 2 37.90 -3.61 13.05
CA LEU A 2 36.47 -3.27 12.93
C LEU A 2 35.74 -4.58 12.68
N ARG A 3 34.96 -5.01 13.67
CA ARG A 3 34.15 -6.22 13.57
C ARG A 3 33.17 -6.06 12.41
N SER A 4 33.24 -7.03 11.50
CA SER A 4 32.16 -7.40 10.60
C SER A 4 30.87 -7.54 11.42
N LEU A 5 30.00 -6.53 11.33
CA LEU A 5 28.59 -6.64 11.69
C LEU A 5 27.82 -7.05 10.43
N VAL A 6 28.19 -8.20 9.86
CA VAL A 6 27.16 -9.08 9.33
C VAL A 6 26.47 -9.61 10.59
N VAL A 7 25.49 -8.85 11.08
CA VAL A 7 24.55 -9.37 12.08
C VAL A 7 23.93 -10.58 11.40
N GLY A 8 24.29 -11.76 11.90
CA GLY A 8 23.90 -13.02 11.31
C GLY A 8 22.40 -13.03 11.08
N HIS A 9 22.02 -13.44 9.87
CA HIS A 9 20.69 -13.91 9.54
C HIS A 9 20.07 -14.63 10.75
N ARG A 10 18.92 -14.18 11.25
CA ARG A 10 18.24 -14.85 12.37
C ARG A 10 18.04 -16.31 11.97
N ARG A 11 18.80 -17.23 12.58
CA ARG A 11 18.73 -18.67 12.30
C ARG A 11 17.40 -19.31 12.73
N SER A 12 16.50 -18.55 13.34
CA SER A 12 15.14 -18.97 13.70
C SER A 12 14.20 -17.77 13.68
N CYS A 13 13.22 -17.80 12.80
CA CYS A 13 12.12 -16.85 12.71
C CYS A 13 10.87 -17.64 12.28
N ALA A 14 9.69 -17.20 12.73
CA ALA A 14 8.45 -17.88 12.39
C ALA A 14 8.19 -17.76 10.88
N MET A 15 8.01 -18.89 10.22
CA MET A 15 7.57 -18.90 8.83
C MET A 15 6.13 -18.36 8.77
N PRO A 16 5.77 -17.60 7.72
CA PRO A 16 4.41 -17.17 7.57
C PRO A 16 3.49 -18.37 7.32
N SER A 17 2.30 -18.32 7.91
CA SER A 17 1.26 -19.33 7.76
C SER A 17 -0.09 -18.68 7.47
N ASP A 18 -1.03 -19.49 6.99
CA ASP A 18 -2.40 -19.07 6.77
C ASP A 18 -3.32 -19.83 7.74
N PRO A 19 -3.90 -19.16 8.76
CA PRO A 19 -4.76 -19.84 9.72
C PRO A 19 -6.04 -20.39 9.08
N ASN A 20 -6.45 -19.83 7.93
CA ASN A 20 -7.65 -20.24 7.22
C ASN A 20 -7.37 -21.25 6.08
N ASN A 21 -6.10 -21.57 5.80
CA ASN A 21 -5.69 -22.51 4.74
C ASN A 21 -6.38 -22.22 3.38
N LEU A 22 -6.43 -20.95 2.98
CA LEU A 22 -7.04 -20.54 1.72
C LEU A 22 -6.30 -21.17 0.54
N PRO A 23 -7.02 -21.54 -0.54
CA PRO A 23 -6.41 -22.15 -1.71
C PRO A 23 -5.47 -21.16 -2.41
N PRO A 24 -4.44 -21.66 -3.12
CA PRO A 24 -3.58 -20.82 -3.95
C PRO A 24 -4.35 -19.97 -4.95
N SER A 25 -3.90 -18.73 -5.13
CA SER A 25 -4.41 -17.83 -6.16
C SER A 25 -3.80 -18.17 -7.52
N SER A 26 -4.53 -17.95 -8.62
CA SER A 26 -3.96 -18.08 -9.98
C SER A 26 -2.84 -17.07 -10.27
N LEU A 27 -2.71 -16.02 -9.45
CA LEU A 27 -1.54 -15.14 -9.41
C LEU A 27 -0.24 -15.92 -9.24
N GLU A 28 -0.26 -16.98 -8.41
CA GLU A 28 0.91 -17.80 -8.07
C GLU A 28 1.43 -18.63 -9.27
N GLU A 29 0.64 -18.80 -10.33
CA GLU A 29 1.03 -19.55 -11.53
C GLU A 29 2.09 -18.83 -12.36
N TRP A 30 2.11 -17.50 -12.32
CA TRP A 30 3.01 -16.67 -13.15
C TRP A 30 3.86 -15.71 -12.35
N PHE A 31 3.39 -15.28 -11.17
CA PHE A 31 4.20 -14.51 -10.23
C PHE A 31 4.86 -15.47 -9.25
N THR A 32 6.00 -16.02 -9.68
CA THR A 32 6.75 -17.02 -8.91
C THR A 32 7.68 -16.37 -7.89
N LYS A 33 8.22 -17.20 -6.99
CA LYS A 33 9.26 -16.77 -6.04
C LYS A 33 10.45 -16.13 -6.74
N ASP A 34 10.95 -16.74 -7.82
CA ASP A 34 12.10 -16.21 -8.57
C ASP A 34 11.81 -14.82 -9.14
N VAL A 35 10.57 -14.57 -9.62
CA VAL A 35 10.16 -13.26 -10.10
C VAL A 35 10.12 -12.23 -8.95
N PHE A 36 9.59 -12.61 -7.79
CA PHE A 36 9.58 -11.74 -6.61
C PHE A 36 11.00 -11.41 -6.14
N GLU A 37 11.88 -12.40 -6.05
CA GLU A 37 13.26 -12.22 -5.59
C GLU A 37 14.12 -11.40 -6.58
N ASP A 38 13.86 -11.50 -7.87
CA ASP A 38 14.49 -10.65 -8.90
C ASP A 38 13.98 -9.19 -8.86
N LEU A 39 12.69 -8.99 -8.55
CA LEU A 39 12.12 -7.64 -8.41
C LEU A 39 12.53 -6.94 -7.11
N PHE A 40 12.68 -7.69 -6.02
CA PHE A 40 12.95 -7.13 -4.68
C PHE A 40 14.19 -7.71 -3.99
N PRO A 41 15.37 -7.73 -4.65
CA PRO A 41 16.58 -8.32 -4.10
C PRO A 41 17.11 -7.59 -2.85
N PHE A 42 16.66 -6.37 -2.59
CA PHE A 42 17.08 -5.53 -1.46
C PHE A 42 15.98 -5.28 -0.43
N ALA A 43 14.89 -6.06 -0.47
CA ALA A 43 13.84 -5.96 0.52
C ALA A 43 14.42 -6.09 1.95
N ASN A 44 13.68 -5.59 2.95
CA ASN A 44 14.06 -5.73 4.37
C ASN A 44 15.43 -5.13 4.68
N LEU A 45 15.59 -3.83 4.42
CA LEU A 45 16.80 -3.04 4.72
C LEU A 45 18.07 -3.57 4.02
N GLY A 46 17.92 -4.07 2.79
CA GLY A 46 19.02 -4.60 2.00
C GLY A 46 19.48 -5.99 2.42
N TRP A 47 18.78 -6.66 3.34
CA TRP A 47 19.05 -8.08 3.66
C TRP A 47 18.55 -9.02 2.57
N GLY A 48 17.61 -8.53 1.76
CA GLY A 48 17.00 -9.25 0.68
C GLY A 48 15.77 -10.04 1.12
N PRO A 49 15.16 -10.78 0.18
CA PRO A 49 14.05 -11.65 0.47
C PRO A 49 14.54 -12.80 1.37
N HIS A 50 13.81 -13.05 2.44
CA HIS A 50 13.99 -14.24 3.27
C HIS A 50 12.61 -14.74 3.69
N PRO A 51 12.34 -16.07 3.71
CA PRO A 51 10.97 -16.56 3.80
C PRO A 51 10.17 -16.11 5.03
N CYS A 52 10.84 -15.83 6.14
CA CYS A 52 10.21 -15.36 7.37
C CYS A 52 10.24 -13.83 7.56
N SER A 53 10.84 -13.08 6.63
CA SER A 53 10.84 -11.62 6.72
C SER A 53 9.46 -11.05 6.38
N PRO A 54 9.09 -9.87 6.92
CA PRO A 54 7.79 -9.27 6.63
C PRO A 54 7.54 -9.08 5.12
N TYR A 55 8.60 -8.77 4.37
CA TYR A 55 8.56 -8.73 2.91
C TYR A 55 9.25 -9.95 2.31
N SER A 56 8.48 -11.04 2.20
CA SER A 56 8.88 -12.28 1.53
C SER A 56 7.82 -12.70 0.51
N TYR A 57 8.21 -13.56 -0.43
CA TYR A 57 7.27 -14.14 -1.39
C TYR A 57 6.18 -14.93 -0.67
N GLU A 58 6.57 -15.74 0.32
CA GLU A 58 5.67 -16.55 1.12
C GLU A 58 4.62 -15.69 1.85
N ALA A 59 5.06 -14.58 2.44
CA ALA A 59 4.16 -13.62 3.09
C ALA A 59 3.19 -12.97 2.09
N PHE A 60 3.70 -12.59 0.91
CA PHE A 60 2.92 -11.95 -0.13
C PHE A 60 1.81 -12.85 -0.67
N VAL A 61 2.13 -14.09 -1.06
CA VAL A 61 1.12 -14.98 -1.66
C VAL A 61 0.04 -15.39 -0.67
N ILE A 62 0.39 -15.62 0.60
CA ILE A 62 -0.60 -15.88 1.66
C ILE A 62 -1.56 -14.69 1.76
N ALA A 63 -1.05 -13.46 1.84
CA ALA A 63 -1.89 -12.27 1.90
C ALA A 63 -2.76 -12.09 0.64
N ALA A 64 -2.23 -12.37 -0.55
CA ALA A 64 -2.97 -12.26 -1.81
C ALA A 64 -4.18 -13.19 -1.90
N ARG A 65 -4.15 -14.37 -1.26
CA ARG A 65 -5.28 -15.33 -1.25
C ARG A 65 -6.54 -14.78 -0.56
N TYR A 66 -6.39 -13.81 0.34
CA TYR A 66 -7.52 -13.12 0.98
C TYR A 66 -8.25 -12.16 0.02
N PHE A 67 -7.66 -11.87 -1.14
CA PHE A 67 -8.19 -10.97 -2.17
C PHE A 67 -8.22 -11.68 -3.53
N PRO A 68 -9.15 -12.63 -3.75
CA PRO A 68 -9.11 -13.53 -4.91
C PRO A 68 -9.27 -12.85 -6.28
N LYS A 69 -9.61 -11.55 -6.33
CA LYS A 69 -9.67 -10.73 -7.56
C LYS A 69 -8.36 -10.00 -7.89
N PHE A 70 -7.46 -9.87 -6.90
CA PHE A 70 -6.19 -9.17 -7.04
C PHE A 70 -5.24 -9.96 -7.94
N GLY A 71 -4.80 -9.35 -9.03
CA GLY A 71 -3.89 -9.97 -10.00
C GLY A 71 -4.49 -11.16 -10.76
N THR A 72 -5.81 -11.32 -10.73
CA THR A 72 -6.53 -12.46 -11.35
C THR A 72 -7.77 -12.05 -12.15
N SER A 73 -8.25 -10.82 -11.96
CA SER A 73 -9.45 -10.31 -12.64
C SER A 73 -9.12 -9.55 -13.92
N SER A 74 -10.06 -9.55 -14.87
CA SER A 74 -9.97 -8.82 -16.14
C SER A 74 -11.37 -8.39 -16.59
N PRO A 75 -12.03 -7.47 -15.87
CA PRO A 75 -13.44 -7.14 -16.13
C PRO A 75 -13.65 -6.19 -17.32
N ASN A 76 -12.59 -5.57 -17.84
CA ASN A 76 -12.67 -4.66 -18.98
C ASN A 76 -12.22 -5.31 -20.30
N THR A 77 -12.56 -4.69 -21.42
CA THR A 77 -12.20 -5.13 -22.77
C THR A 77 -11.06 -4.33 -23.39
N ILE A 78 -10.47 -3.39 -22.65
CA ILE A 78 -9.39 -2.51 -23.13
C ILE A 78 -8.05 -3.23 -23.08
N PHE A 79 -7.82 -3.98 -22.00
CA PHE A 79 -6.66 -4.84 -21.82
C PHE A 79 -7.09 -6.30 -21.84
N ASN A 80 -6.25 -7.16 -22.41
CA ASN A 80 -6.48 -8.60 -22.33
C ASN A 80 -6.21 -9.13 -20.91
N VAL A 81 -6.51 -10.42 -20.67
CA VAL A 81 -6.38 -11.03 -19.33
C VAL A 81 -4.96 -10.91 -18.76
N THR A 82 -3.94 -11.18 -19.57
CA THR A 82 -2.53 -11.08 -19.16
C THR A 82 -2.16 -9.64 -18.84
N GLU A 83 -2.63 -8.68 -19.64
CA GLU A 83 -2.38 -7.27 -19.45
C GLU A 83 -3.03 -6.75 -18.17
N ASN A 84 -4.31 -7.04 -17.93
CA ASN A 84 -5.03 -6.59 -16.73
C ASN A 84 -4.41 -7.16 -15.45
N THR A 85 -4.19 -8.48 -15.39
CA THR A 85 -3.68 -9.14 -14.17
C THR A 85 -2.28 -8.64 -13.80
N ARG A 86 -1.40 -8.47 -14.79
CA ARG A 86 -0.04 -7.96 -14.56
C ARG A 86 -0.02 -6.46 -14.25
N ARG A 87 -0.91 -5.67 -14.86
CA ARG A 87 -1.07 -4.24 -14.52
C ARG A 87 -1.56 -4.05 -13.09
N ASP A 88 -2.48 -4.88 -12.61
CA ASP A 88 -2.97 -4.81 -11.22
C ASP A 88 -1.83 -5.02 -10.22
N LEU A 89 -1.01 -6.06 -10.46
CA LEU A 89 0.18 -6.33 -9.65
C LEU A 89 1.22 -5.20 -9.76
N ALA A 90 1.46 -4.70 -10.97
CA ALA A 90 2.39 -3.60 -11.22
C ALA A 90 1.97 -2.32 -10.50
N ALA A 91 0.67 -2.02 -10.46
CA ALA A 91 0.13 -0.84 -9.78
C ALA A 91 0.36 -0.95 -8.26
N PHE A 92 0.01 -2.09 -7.64
CA PHE A 92 0.27 -2.33 -6.22
C PHE A 92 1.75 -2.11 -5.87
N PHE A 93 2.67 -2.74 -6.60
CA PHE A 93 4.09 -2.60 -6.31
C PHE A 93 4.68 -1.24 -6.67
N ALA A 94 4.12 -0.52 -7.65
CA ALA A 94 4.52 0.86 -7.93
C ALA A 94 4.24 1.78 -6.74
N HIS A 95 3.09 1.62 -6.09
CA HIS A 95 2.79 2.32 -4.85
C HIS A 95 3.68 1.87 -3.72
N ALA A 96 3.83 0.55 -3.52
CA ALA A 96 4.66 0.01 -2.47
C ALA A 96 6.11 0.48 -2.56
N LEU A 97 6.64 0.60 -3.77
CA LEU A 97 7.99 1.11 -4.03
C LEU A 97 8.13 2.57 -3.62
N GLN A 98 7.16 3.41 -3.93
CA GLN A 98 7.20 4.81 -3.49
C GLN A 98 7.12 4.92 -1.96
N GLU A 99 6.30 4.09 -1.29
CA GLU A 99 6.12 4.14 0.17
C GLU A 99 7.30 3.56 0.95
N THR A 100 7.87 2.45 0.47
CA THR A 100 8.83 1.64 1.25
C THR A 100 10.16 1.44 0.55
N GLY A 101 10.36 1.97 -0.66
CA GLY A 101 11.61 1.81 -1.38
C GLY A 101 12.78 2.54 -0.73
N GLU A 102 14.00 2.09 -1.04
CA GLU A 102 15.25 2.75 -0.66
C GLU A 102 15.32 4.17 -1.24
N ASN A 103 14.69 4.39 -2.39
CA ASN A 103 14.66 5.68 -3.10
C ASN A 103 16.07 6.25 -3.37
N ASN A 104 17.04 5.36 -3.60
CA ASN A 104 18.44 5.72 -3.72
C ASN A 104 18.75 6.38 -5.08
N ALA A 105 18.67 7.70 -5.12
CA ALA A 105 18.97 8.50 -6.31
C ALA A 105 20.43 8.40 -6.78
N SER A 106 21.36 7.90 -5.95
CA SER A 106 22.77 7.74 -6.36
C SER A 106 22.95 6.72 -7.49
N THR A 107 21.98 5.81 -7.64
CA THR A 107 21.86 4.91 -8.80
C THR A 107 21.83 5.64 -10.16
N HIS A 108 21.47 6.92 -10.18
CA HIS A 108 21.40 7.75 -11.39
C HIS A 108 22.60 8.71 -11.55
N ILE A 109 23.54 8.73 -10.60
CA ILE A 109 24.63 9.73 -10.50
C ILE A 109 25.99 9.15 -10.94
N SER A 110 26.06 7.91 -11.45
CA SER A 110 27.31 7.16 -11.66
C SER A 110 28.39 7.91 -12.47
N LYS A 111 29.35 8.54 -11.78
CA LYS A 111 30.63 8.97 -12.37
C LYS A 111 31.86 8.46 -11.61
N LEU A 112 31.71 7.67 -10.55
CA LEU A 112 32.84 7.25 -9.71
C LEU A 112 32.69 5.80 -9.23
N CYS A 113 33.11 4.85 -10.05
CA CYS A 113 33.59 3.56 -9.55
C CYS A 113 35.13 3.63 -9.60
N TYR A 114 35.80 3.86 -8.46
CA TYR A 114 37.26 3.96 -8.37
C TYR A 114 37.87 2.76 -7.62
N ASP A 115 38.96 2.24 -8.18
CA ASP A 115 39.59 0.94 -7.95
C ASP A 115 40.24 0.68 -6.57
N ASN A 116 40.07 1.48 -5.50
CA ASN A 116 40.85 1.22 -4.27
C ASN A 116 40.25 1.65 -2.93
N LEU A 117 38.95 1.91 -2.85
CA LEU A 117 38.22 2.01 -1.58
C LEU A 117 36.95 1.16 -1.69
N THR A 118 36.78 0.23 -0.77
CA THR A 118 35.72 -0.79 -0.75
C THR A 118 34.30 -0.24 -0.50
N PHE A 119 34.00 1.00 -0.90
CA PHE A 119 32.68 1.62 -0.74
C PHE A 119 32.42 2.55 -1.92
N ALA A 120 31.25 2.38 -2.56
CA ALA A 120 30.69 3.16 -3.68
C ALA A 120 30.86 2.62 -5.12
N CYS A 121 30.76 1.30 -5.32
CA CYS A 121 29.88 0.82 -6.39
C CYS A 121 28.69 0.17 -5.70
N ASP A 122 27.48 0.66 -5.94
CA ASP A 122 26.26 0.14 -5.29
C ASP A 122 26.19 -1.38 -5.46
N LYS A 123 26.09 -2.11 -4.34
CA LYS A 123 25.77 -3.55 -4.35
C LYS A 123 24.52 -3.86 -5.21
N ILE A 124 23.66 -2.85 -5.35
CA ILE A 124 22.43 -2.81 -6.16
C ILE A 124 22.66 -3.20 -7.62
N CYS A 125 23.71 -2.66 -8.25
CA CYS A 125 23.97 -2.89 -9.67
C CYS A 125 25.11 -3.87 -9.93
N VAL A 126 26.01 -4.07 -8.97
CA VAL A 126 27.18 -4.96 -9.12
C VAL A 126 26.77 -6.44 -9.10
N SER A 127 25.67 -6.77 -8.41
CA SER A 127 25.14 -8.15 -8.36
C SER A 127 24.34 -8.57 -9.60
N LEU A 128 23.89 -7.61 -10.42
CA LEU A 128 23.09 -7.89 -11.62
C LEU A 128 23.92 -8.19 -12.87
N ASN A 129 25.25 -7.97 -12.87
CA ASN A 129 26.17 -8.46 -13.91
C ASN A 129 27.63 -8.42 -13.44
N ALA A 130 28.31 -9.56 -13.54
CA ALA A 130 29.71 -9.79 -13.16
C ALA A 130 30.77 -9.08 -14.05
N GLU A 131 30.37 -8.16 -14.93
CA GLU A 131 31.28 -7.35 -15.75
C GLU A 131 30.70 -5.95 -15.94
N VAL A 132 30.58 -5.17 -14.87
CA VAL A 132 30.36 -3.72 -15.01
C VAL A 132 31.64 -3.11 -15.58
N ASN A 133 31.69 -3.03 -16.91
CA ASN A 133 32.67 -2.23 -17.64
C ASN A 133 32.72 -0.83 -17.03
N ARG A 134 33.94 -0.39 -16.71
CA ARG A 134 34.28 0.93 -16.18
C ARG A 134 33.78 2.04 -17.13
N GLY A 135 32.54 2.50 -16.96
CA GLY A 135 31.88 3.51 -17.81
C GLY A 135 30.59 4.10 -17.22
N ASN A 136 30.00 5.10 -17.89
CA ASN A 136 28.71 5.69 -17.52
C ASN A 136 27.57 4.68 -17.70
N ARG A 137 26.72 4.51 -16.69
CA ARG A 137 25.51 3.68 -16.73
C ARG A 137 24.47 4.26 -17.69
N SER A 138 23.77 3.40 -18.45
CA SER A 138 22.61 3.81 -19.24
C SER A 138 21.40 4.13 -18.37
N THR A 139 20.46 4.94 -18.86
CA THR A 139 19.20 5.24 -18.14
C THR A 139 18.42 3.98 -17.78
N LYS A 140 18.43 2.97 -18.67
CA LYS A 140 17.76 1.69 -18.41
C LYS A 140 18.36 0.97 -17.21
N GLU A 141 19.69 0.82 -17.17
CA GLU A 141 20.38 0.18 -16.05
C GLU A 141 20.20 0.97 -14.75
N ALA A 142 20.19 2.30 -14.81
CA ALA A 142 19.94 3.15 -13.64
C ALA A 142 18.53 2.95 -13.08
N ASN A 143 17.53 2.90 -13.96
CA ASN A 143 16.15 2.60 -13.62
C ASN A 143 16.01 1.19 -13.03
N ASP A 144 16.60 0.17 -13.67
CA ASP A 144 16.54 -1.21 -13.20
C ASP A 144 17.10 -1.33 -11.76
N CYS A 145 18.19 -0.63 -11.46
CA CYS A 145 18.73 -0.58 -10.11
C CYS A 145 17.83 0.16 -9.12
N PHE A 146 17.33 1.34 -9.49
CA PHE A 146 16.49 2.15 -8.60
C PHE A 146 15.19 1.42 -8.26
N TYR A 147 14.51 0.86 -9.27
CA TYR A 147 13.19 0.25 -9.07
C TYR A 147 13.26 -1.15 -8.45
N ARG A 148 14.43 -1.80 -8.40
CA ARG A 148 14.68 -3.00 -7.59
C ARG A 148 14.89 -2.71 -6.10
N GLY A 149 14.95 -1.44 -5.71
CA GLY A 149 15.05 -1.00 -4.31
C GLY A 149 13.71 -0.94 -3.55
N GLY A 150 12.63 -1.55 -4.06
CA GLY A 150 11.32 -1.58 -3.39
C GLY A 150 11.31 -2.45 -2.12
N LEU A 151 10.29 -2.27 -1.25
CA LEU A 151 10.10 -3.05 -0.02
C LEU A 151 11.31 -3.00 0.93
N TYR A 152 12.04 -1.90 0.93
CA TYR A 152 13.27 -1.72 1.71
C TYR A 152 12.96 -1.38 3.18
N ASN A 153 12.09 -0.40 3.41
CA ASN A 153 11.77 0.14 4.73
C ASN A 153 10.53 -0.53 5.33
N TRP A 154 10.59 -0.84 6.63
CA TRP A 154 9.43 -1.33 7.39
C TRP A 154 8.56 -0.21 7.93
N PHE A 155 9.18 0.91 8.28
CA PHE A 155 8.54 2.03 8.96
C PHE A 155 8.71 3.32 8.17
N GLU A 156 7.75 4.22 8.38
CA GLU A 156 7.70 5.51 7.72
C GLU A 156 8.95 6.34 8.00
N GLY A 157 9.49 6.95 6.95
CA GLY A 157 10.71 7.76 7.04
C GLY A 157 11.98 6.94 7.30
N GLY A 158 11.95 5.63 7.08
CA GLY A 158 13.10 4.74 7.25
C GLY A 158 14.35 5.13 6.46
N PRO A 159 15.46 4.39 6.60
CA PRO A 159 15.67 3.27 7.54
C PRO A 159 15.91 3.74 8.98
N ILE A 160 16.12 5.04 9.18
CA ILE A 160 16.18 5.70 10.49
C ILE A 160 14.93 6.56 10.61
N SER A 161 13.87 5.98 11.16
CA SER A 161 12.59 6.68 11.26
C SER A 161 12.66 7.79 12.32
N PRO A 162 12.21 9.02 12.00
CA PRO A 162 12.17 10.11 12.97
C PRO A 162 11.10 9.90 14.06
N PHE A 163 10.23 8.89 13.92
CA PHE A 163 9.14 8.60 14.83
C PHE A 163 9.51 7.62 15.94
N LEU A 164 10.64 6.91 15.79
CA LEU A 164 11.07 5.85 16.70
C LEU A 164 12.06 6.36 17.74
N ASP A 165 12.36 5.51 18.71
CA ASP A 165 13.45 5.74 19.66
C ASP A 165 14.78 5.86 18.91
N PRO A 166 15.58 6.92 19.10
CA PRO A 166 16.90 7.04 18.47
C PRO A 166 17.85 5.86 18.74
N ASN A 167 17.65 5.12 19.84
CA ASN A 167 18.42 3.92 20.17
C ASN A 167 17.87 2.64 19.49
N SER A 168 16.68 2.70 18.90
CA SER A 168 16.01 1.62 18.17
C SER A 168 15.31 2.22 16.94
N PRO A 169 16.09 2.72 15.96
CA PRO A 169 15.58 3.65 14.94
C PRO A 169 14.84 2.97 13.78
N GLY A 170 14.58 1.66 13.84
CA GLY A 170 13.84 0.92 12.81
C GLY A 170 14.62 -0.17 12.08
N PHE A 171 15.74 -0.64 12.63
CA PHE A 171 16.56 -1.72 12.04
C PHE A 171 16.08 -3.12 12.42
N ASN A 172 15.00 -3.23 13.19
CA ASN A 172 14.34 -4.48 13.55
C ASN A 172 12.81 -4.24 13.55
N PRO A 173 11.97 -5.19 13.07
CA PRO A 173 10.51 -4.98 13.08
C PRO A 173 9.93 -4.76 14.49
N ILE A 174 10.62 -5.17 15.55
CA ILE A 174 10.19 -4.91 16.94
C ILE A 174 10.37 -3.44 17.36
N ASP A 175 11.22 -2.68 16.65
CA ASP A 175 11.52 -1.29 17.01
C ASP A 175 10.27 -0.38 16.93
N GLY A 176 9.28 -0.80 16.14
CA GLY A 176 8.00 -0.10 15.97
C GLY A 176 6.99 -0.27 17.10
N ASP A 177 7.32 -1.00 18.17
CA ASP A 177 6.45 -1.18 19.35
C ASP A 177 6.18 0.13 20.11
N LYS A 178 7.08 1.11 19.95
CA LYS A 178 6.99 2.39 20.62
C LYS A 178 7.42 3.55 19.72
N CYS A 179 6.87 4.73 19.98
CA CYS A 179 7.15 5.93 19.20
C CYS A 179 7.12 7.19 20.08
N ILE A 180 7.68 8.27 19.54
CA ILE A 180 7.50 9.62 20.09
C ILE A 180 6.13 10.18 19.69
N GLU A 181 5.74 11.33 20.26
CA GLU A 181 4.44 11.98 19.97
C GLU A 181 4.16 12.12 18.48
N HIS A 182 5.15 12.54 17.69
CA HIS A 182 5.00 12.73 16.25
C HIS A 182 4.69 11.42 15.49
N GLY A 183 5.01 10.25 16.05
CA GLY A 183 4.67 8.95 15.47
C GLY A 183 3.30 8.41 15.87
N ARG A 184 2.54 9.11 16.72
CA ARG A 184 1.25 8.58 17.20
C ARG A 184 0.25 8.43 16.08
N TYR A 185 0.16 9.43 15.19
CA TYR A 185 -0.82 9.49 14.10
C TYR A 185 -2.22 9.13 14.59
N CYS A 186 -2.62 9.77 15.68
CA CYS A 186 -3.90 9.55 16.33
C CYS A 186 -4.79 10.76 16.04
N ILE A 187 -5.98 10.51 15.50
CA ILE A 187 -7.04 11.51 15.39
C ILE A 187 -8.12 11.16 16.41
N GLU A 188 -8.45 12.13 17.27
CA GLU A 188 -9.50 12.02 18.28
C GLU A 188 -10.69 12.91 17.89
N SER A 189 -11.87 12.30 17.81
CA SER A 189 -13.17 12.97 17.69
C SER A 189 -14.23 12.08 18.33
N PRO A 190 -15.39 12.59 18.78
CA PRO A 190 -16.43 11.75 19.35
C PRO A 190 -16.82 10.56 18.46
N GLU A 191 -16.82 10.75 17.14
CA GLU A 191 -17.13 9.72 16.15
C GLU A 191 -15.99 8.70 16.02
N ILE A 192 -14.74 9.16 15.85
CA ILE A 192 -13.59 8.26 15.69
C ILE A 192 -13.30 7.52 17.00
N ASP A 193 -13.39 8.19 18.14
CA ASP A 193 -13.12 7.61 19.47
C ASP A 193 -14.12 6.52 19.84
N PHE A 194 -15.34 6.59 19.30
CA PHE A 194 -16.34 5.54 19.50
C PHE A 194 -15.96 4.23 18.81
N PHE A 195 -15.41 4.29 17.58
CA PHE A 195 -15.07 3.09 16.81
C PHE A 195 -13.62 2.66 16.96
N TYR A 196 -12.71 3.61 16.87
CA TYR A 196 -11.26 3.38 16.74
C TYR A 196 -10.49 4.26 17.71
N PRO A 197 -10.75 4.15 19.03
CA PRO A 197 -10.11 4.97 20.03
C PRO A 197 -8.59 4.79 19.97
N CYS A 198 -7.87 5.90 20.15
CA CYS A 198 -6.43 5.82 20.30
C CYS A 198 -6.05 5.19 21.63
N SER A 199 -5.08 4.29 21.60
CA SER A 199 -4.49 3.78 22.82
C SER A 199 -3.79 4.89 23.58
N LYS A 200 -4.03 4.94 24.89
CA LYS A 200 -3.42 5.89 25.84
C LYS A 200 -2.21 5.29 26.55
N ASN A 201 -1.83 4.06 26.19
CA ASN A 201 -0.74 3.32 26.81
C ASN A 201 0.61 3.96 26.49
N ARG A 202 1.49 3.91 27.49
CA ARG A 202 2.84 4.46 27.44
C ARG A 202 3.83 3.54 28.13
N THR A 203 5.05 3.54 27.63
CA THR A 203 6.21 2.89 28.25
C THR A 203 7.32 3.92 28.36
N ASP A 204 7.72 4.26 29.57
CA ASP A 204 8.61 5.39 29.87
C ASP A 204 8.11 6.68 29.19
N ASN A 205 8.96 7.31 28.37
CA ASN A 205 8.64 8.54 27.65
C ASN A 205 7.93 8.29 26.31
N TYR A 206 7.71 7.04 25.91
CA TYR A 206 7.17 6.67 24.60
C TYR A 206 5.70 6.26 24.67
N PHE A 207 5.02 6.39 23.53
CA PHE A 207 3.69 5.83 23.31
C PHE A 207 3.79 4.41 22.78
N THR A 208 2.80 3.58 23.05
CA THR A 208 2.65 2.26 22.40
C THR A 208 1.54 2.25 21.35
N GLY A 209 0.56 3.17 21.48
CA GLY A 209 -0.43 3.48 20.43
C GLY A 209 0.17 4.32 19.30
N CYS A 210 0.97 3.67 18.46
CA CYS A 210 1.74 4.29 17.39
C CYS A 210 1.17 3.90 16.03
N TYR A 211 0.43 4.78 15.38
CA TYR A 211 -0.26 4.50 14.10
C TYR A 211 0.43 5.13 12.88
N PHE A 212 1.74 5.40 12.96
CA PHE A 212 2.54 5.78 11.79
C PHE A 212 2.58 4.65 10.73
N GLY A 213 3.10 4.97 9.54
CA GLY A 213 3.12 4.04 8.41
C GLY A 213 3.78 2.69 8.68
N ARG A 214 3.05 1.61 8.37
CA ARG A 214 3.55 0.22 8.35
C ARG A 214 3.06 -0.57 7.16
N GLY A 215 3.81 -1.61 6.79
CA GLY A 215 3.52 -2.47 5.65
C GLY A 215 3.95 -1.84 4.32
N ALA A 216 3.76 -2.58 3.24
CA ALA A 216 4.22 -2.23 1.90
C ALA A 216 3.66 -0.90 1.39
N VAL A 217 2.43 -0.51 1.77
CA VAL A 217 1.81 0.78 1.41
C VAL A 217 1.66 1.75 2.60
N GLN A 218 2.33 1.46 3.72
CA GLN A 218 2.42 2.37 4.88
C GLN A 218 1.06 2.81 5.45
N ILE A 219 0.18 1.85 5.79
CA ILE A 219 -1.12 2.18 6.42
C ILE A 219 -0.89 2.99 7.70
N SER A 220 -1.67 4.06 7.83
CA SER A 220 -1.44 5.12 8.81
C SER A 220 -2.76 5.57 9.43
N TYR A 221 -2.70 6.08 10.66
CA TYR A 221 -3.82 6.52 11.49
C TYR A 221 -4.69 5.43 12.13
N ASN A 222 -5.11 5.69 13.37
CA ASN A 222 -5.95 4.80 14.20
C ASN A 222 -7.18 4.26 13.47
N TYR A 223 -7.88 5.09 12.69
CA TYR A 223 -9.07 4.67 11.96
C TYR A 223 -8.78 3.66 10.83
N ASN A 224 -7.59 3.68 10.22
CA ASN A 224 -7.23 2.67 9.21
C ASN A 224 -6.85 1.35 9.89
N TYR A 225 -6.10 1.41 11.00
CA TYR A 225 -5.78 0.23 11.80
C TYR A 225 -7.07 -0.44 12.30
N GLY A 226 -8.01 0.34 12.84
CA GLY A 226 -9.29 -0.16 13.30
C GLY A 226 -10.20 -0.73 12.19
N GLN A 227 -10.28 -0.07 11.03
CA GLN A 227 -11.01 -0.64 9.89
C GLN A 227 -10.37 -1.93 9.36
N PHE A 228 -9.04 -2.05 9.42
CA PHE A 228 -8.36 -3.28 9.09
C PHE A 228 -8.66 -4.39 10.11
N ILE A 229 -8.79 -4.09 11.41
CA ILE A 229 -9.28 -5.05 12.41
C ILE A 229 -10.66 -5.59 12.00
N ASN A 230 -11.60 -4.74 11.62
CA ASN A 230 -12.93 -5.19 11.17
C ASN A 230 -12.84 -6.16 9.98
N PHE A 231 -11.92 -5.90 9.04
CA PHE A 231 -11.64 -6.84 7.95
C PHE A 231 -11.08 -8.17 8.48
N LEU A 232 -10.09 -8.14 9.37
CA LEU A 232 -9.52 -9.36 9.98
C LEU A 232 -10.60 -10.18 10.70
N GLU A 233 -11.45 -9.54 11.49
CA GLU A 233 -12.56 -10.19 12.19
C GLU A 233 -13.55 -10.84 11.22
N SER A 234 -13.87 -10.18 10.09
CA SER A 234 -14.70 -10.77 9.02
C SER A 234 -14.09 -12.03 8.39
N ARG A 235 -12.79 -12.25 8.61
CA ARG A 235 -12.00 -13.40 8.15
C ARG A 235 -11.60 -14.33 9.30
N ASN A 236 -12.22 -14.19 10.48
CA ASN A 236 -11.92 -14.98 11.67
C ASN A 236 -10.43 -14.89 12.09
N ILE A 237 -9.82 -13.72 11.90
CA ILE A 237 -8.46 -13.41 12.35
C ILE A 237 -8.56 -12.34 13.44
N HIS A 238 -7.84 -12.55 14.54
CA HIS A 238 -7.83 -11.62 15.66
C HIS A 238 -6.44 -10.99 15.79
N ALA A 239 -6.40 -9.66 15.77
CA ALA A 239 -5.21 -8.86 16.07
C ALA A 239 -5.65 -7.53 16.67
N ASP A 240 -5.21 -7.20 17.88
CA ASP A 240 -5.55 -5.94 18.54
C ASP A 240 -4.63 -4.81 18.04
N LEU A 241 -4.90 -4.35 16.83
CA LEU A 241 -4.06 -3.33 16.18
C LEU A 241 -4.25 -1.92 16.73
N LEU A 242 -5.25 -1.70 17.60
CA LEU A 242 -5.43 -0.42 18.28
C LEU A 242 -4.51 -0.32 19.50
N ASN A 243 -4.31 -1.41 20.25
CA ASN A 243 -3.37 -1.42 21.38
C ASN A 243 -1.96 -1.88 21.00
N GLU A 244 -1.84 -2.75 20.00
CA GLU A 244 -0.58 -3.35 19.52
C GLU A 244 -0.40 -3.13 18.00
N PRO A 245 -0.30 -1.87 17.52
CA PRO A 245 -0.24 -1.57 16.09
C PRO A 245 0.97 -2.18 15.38
N ASN A 246 2.04 -2.51 16.11
CA ASN A 246 3.23 -3.11 15.52
C ASN A 246 3.06 -4.57 15.07
N LEU A 247 1.95 -5.23 15.45
CA LEU A 247 1.57 -6.54 14.92
C LEU A 247 1.51 -6.54 13.38
N VAL A 248 1.23 -5.40 12.75
CA VAL A 248 1.30 -5.25 11.28
C VAL A 248 2.65 -5.69 10.72
N MET A 249 3.76 -5.46 11.43
CA MET A 249 5.10 -5.83 10.97
C MET A 249 5.65 -7.12 11.59
N THR A 250 5.11 -7.57 12.74
CA THR A 250 5.69 -8.69 13.50
C THR A 250 4.87 -9.97 13.44
N GLN A 251 3.57 -9.90 13.11
CA GLN A 251 2.72 -11.09 13.00
C GLN A 251 2.91 -11.77 11.64
N ALA A 252 3.10 -13.10 11.68
CA ALA A 252 3.29 -13.96 10.51
C ALA A 252 2.15 -14.98 10.30
N ASP A 253 1.15 -15.02 11.18
CA ASP A 253 0.00 -15.94 11.14
C ASP A 253 -1.32 -15.18 11.28
N PRO A 254 -1.91 -14.64 10.20
CA PRO A 254 -1.31 -14.49 8.87
C PRO A 254 -0.31 -13.33 8.81
N PRO A 255 0.50 -13.22 7.74
CA PRO A 255 1.45 -12.13 7.52
C PRO A 255 0.75 -10.79 7.30
N LEU A 256 0.69 -9.96 8.34
CA LEU A 256 -0.12 -8.73 8.33
C LEU A 256 0.47 -7.61 7.47
N ALA A 257 1.78 -7.58 7.22
CA ALA A 257 2.43 -6.49 6.49
C ALA A 257 1.91 -6.34 5.05
N PHE A 258 1.81 -7.46 4.33
CA PHE A 258 1.18 -7.50 3.01
C PHE A 258 -0.35 -7.50 3.09
N LEU A 259 -0.94 -8.19 4.08
CA LEU A 259 -2.39 -8.29 4.19
C LEU A 259 -3.04 -6.91 4.42
N ALA A 260 -2.48 -6.09 5.30
CA ALA A 260 -2.90 -4.70 5.52
C ALA A 260 -2.75 -3.85 4.26
N SER A 261 -1.67 -4.08 3.51
CA SER A 261 -1.37 -3.30 2.31
C SER A 261 -2.32 -3.62 1.16
N LEU A 262 -2.61 -4.91 0.95
CA LEU A 262 -3.59 -5.37 -0.01
C LEU A 262 -5.00 -4.99 0.42
N TRP A 263 -5.31 -5.04 1.72
CA TRP A 263 -6.58 -4.53 2.24
C TRP A 263 -6.79 -3.07 1.84
N PHE A 264 -5.80 -2.19 2.06
CA PHE A 264 -5.90 -0.79 1.66
C PHE A 264 -6.09 -0.63 0.14
N TYR A 265 -5.33 -1.38 -0.66
CA TYR A 265 -5.41 -1.33 -2.13
C TYR A 265 -6.76 -1.81 -2.68
N MET A 266 -7.35 -2.83 -2.04
CA MET A 266 -8.56 -3.53 -2.49
C MET A 266 -9.86 -2.99 -1.86
N THR A 267 -9.78 -2.12 -0.85
CA THR A 267 -10.95 -1.69 -0.08
C THR A 267 -11.33 -0.24 -0.41
N PRO A 268 -12.57 0.03 -0.84
CA PRO A 268 -13.04 1.39 -1.03
C PRO A 268 -13.16 2.09 0.33
N GLN A 269 -12.75 3.36 0.39
CA GLN A 269 -12.96 4.25 1.52
C GLN A 269 -13.76 5.46 1.06
N PRO A 270 -15.10 5.38 0.97
CA PRO A 270 -15.91 6.40 0.32
C PRO A 270 -15.61 7.80 0.87
N PRO A 271 -15.56 8.82 0.00
CA PRO A 271 -15.91 8.79 -1.42
C PRO A 271 -14.83 8.21 -2.35
N LYS A 272 -13.69 7.75 -1.82
CA LYS A 272 -12.63 7.12 -2.62
C LYS A 272 -13.05 5.68 -3.00
N PRO A 273 -13.00 5.28 -4.29
CA PRO A 273 -13.14 3.88 -4.68
C PRO A 273 -11.91 3.08 -4.22
N ALA A 274 -11.91 1.75 -4.44
CA ALA A 274 -10.67 0.98 -4.28
C ALA A 274 -9.67 1.34 -5.38
N MET A 275 -8.36 1.28 -5.07
CA MET A 275 -7.31 1.48 -6.08
C MET A 275 -7.40 0.41 -7.16
N HIS A 276 -7.65 -0.84 -6.75
CA HIS A 276 -7.92 -1.96 -7.65
C HIS A 276 -9.01 -1.66 -8.69
N ASP A 277 -10.15 -1.11 -8.26
CA ASP A 277 -11.27 -0.81 -9.17
C ASP A 277 -10.90 0.23 -10.23
N ILE A 278 -9.98 1.15 -9.91
CA ILE A 278 -9.46 2.14 -10.87
C ILE A 278 -8.61 1.45 -11.94
N VAL A 279 -7.70 0.58 -11.51
CA VAL A 279 -6.80 -0.15 -12.43
C VAL A 279 -7.57 -1.15 -13.29
N MET A 280 -8.62 -1.76 -12.73
CA MET A 280 -9.52 -2.69 -13.42
C MET A 280 -10.59 -2.01 -14.27
N GLY A 281 -10.85 -0.72 -14.04
CA GLY A 281 -11.83 0.06 -14.79
C GLY A 281 -13.29 -0.19 -14.38
N THR A 282 -13.52 -0.67 -13.16
CA THR A 282 -14.85 -0.95 -12.58
C THR A 282 -15.36 0.17 -11.66
N TRP A 283 -14.56 1.23 -11.48
CA TRP A 283 -14.89 2.39 -10.66
C TRP A 283 -15.83 3.39 -11.35
N ASN A 284 -16.52 4.20 -10.55
CA ASN A 284 -17.33 5.31 -11.02
C ASN A 284 -16.59 6.64 -10.81
N SER A 285 -16.18 7.25 -11.92
CA SER A 285 -15.47 8.53 -11.94
C SER A 285 -16.37 9.76 -11.83
N GLY A 286 -17.68 9.62 -12.01
CA GLY A 286 -18.60 10.73 -12.26
C GLY A 286 -18.53 11.25 -13.70
N GLU A 287 -19.58 11.96 -14.12
CA GLU A 287 -19.78 12.41 -15.50
C GLU A 287 -18.68 13.34 -16.02
N GLU A 288 -18.27 14.32 -15.21
CA GLU A 288 -17.26 15.32 -15.62
C GLU A 288 -15.88 14.69 -15.84
N ASN A 289 -15.45 13.81 -14.92
CA ASN A 289 -14.19 13.08 -15.08
C ASN A 289 -14.26 12.10 -16.26
N ALA A 290 -15.39 11.40 -16.43
CA ALA A 290 -15.58 10.48 -17.56
C ALA A 290 -15.50 11.22 -18.91
N ALA A 291 -16.13 12.40 -19.01
CA ALA A 291 -16.05 13.26 -20.20
C ALA A 291 -14.63 13.74 -20.49
N ALA A 292 -13.80 13.93 -19.46
CA ALA A 292 -12.37 14.26 -19.59
C ALA A 292 -11.47 13.02 -19.84
N GLY A 293 -12.06 11.83 -19.97
CA GLY A 293 -11.37 10.56 -20.20
C GLY A 293 -10.79 9.89 -18.95
N TYR A 294 -11.07 10.41 -17.75
CA TYR A 294 -10.71 9.77 -16.48
C TYR A 294 -11.74 8.70 -16.12
N THR A 295 -11.82 7.64 -16.93
CA THR A 295 -12.70 6.50 -16.74
C THR A 295 -12.04 5.23 -17.30
N GLY A 296 -12.57 4.06 -16.96
CA GLY A 296 -11.98 2.78 -17.37
C GLY A 296 -10.66 2.46 -16.65
N PRO A 297 -9.89 1.48 -17.16
CA PRO A 297 -8.69 0.95 -16.50
C PRO A 297 -7.50 1.89 -16.63
N ILE A 298 -7.33 2.77 -15.65
CA ILE A 298 -6.29 3.80 -15.63
C ILE A 298 -5.49 3.75 -14.32
N PHE A 299 -4.42 4.55 -14.21
CA PHE A 299 -3.55 4.52 -13.03
C PHE A 299 -3.62 5.81 -12.21
N GLY A 300 -3.63 6.99 -12.83
CA GLY A 300 -3.44 8.27 -12.14
C GLY A 300 -4.30 8.50 -10.90
N PRO A 301 -5.63 8.23 -10.92
CA PRO A 301 -6.48 8.45 -9.76
C PRO A 301 -6.15 7.59 -8.53
N THR A 302 -5.32 6.56 -8.64
CA THR A 302 -4.81 5.82 -7.48
C THR A 302 -3.88 6.68 -6.60
N SER A 303 -3.13 7.62 -7.19
CA SER A 303 -2.26 8.57 -6.45
C SER A 303 -3.06 9.58 -5.61
N LEU A 304 -4.31 9.87 -6.01
CA LEU A 304 -5.27 10.63 -5.20
C LEU A 304 -5.70 9.87 -3.94
N ILE A 305 -5.92 8.56 -4.08
CA ILE A 305 -6.39 7.73 -2.97
C ILE A 305 -5.32 7.67 -1.89
N ILE A 306 -4.10 7.30 -2.30
CA ILE A 306 -3.01 6.96 -1.37
C ILE A 306 -2.48 8.19 -0.62
N ASN A 307 -2.26 9.32 -1.29
CA ASN A 307 -1.68 10.50 -0.63
C ASN A 307 -2.09 11.86 -1.22
N ASN A 308 -3.19 11.93 -2.00
CA ASN A 308 -3.65 13.16 -2.65
C ASN A 308 -2.56 13.84 -3.51
N GLU A 309 -1.71 13.05 -4.16
CA GLU A 309 -0.57 13.53 -4.96
C GLU A 309 -0.95 13.57 -6.44
N CYS A 310 -1.10 14.78 -7.01
CA CYS A 310 -1.42 15.02 -8.44
C CYS A 310 -0.44 16.00 -9.13
N GLY A 311 0.86 15.89 -8.85
CA GLY A 311 1.91 16.77 -9.41
C GLY A 311 2.28 16.50 -10.89
N GLY A 312 2.01 15.30 -11.38
CA GLY A 312 2.42 14.76 -12.67
C GLY A 312 3.75 14.00 -12.63
N GLU A 313 4.11 13.44 -13.79
CA GLU A 313 5.42 12.83 -14.02
C GLU A 313 6.48 13.90 -14.33
N ASP A 314 7.65 13.79 -13.68
CA ASP A 314 8.80 14.62 -14.00
C ASP A 314 9.52 14.15 -15.27
N LYS A 315 10.08 15.11 -16.01
CA LYS A 315 10.86 14.85 -17.22
C LYS A 315 12.19 14.15 -16.93
N GLN A 316 12.75 14.33 -15.73
CA GLN A 316 14.03 13.74 -15.33
C GLN A 316 13.82 12.44 -14.55
N ASP A 317 14.76 11.52 -14.66
CA ASP A 317 14.83 10.31 -13.84
C ASP A 317 15.78 10.49 -12.64
N PRO A 318 15.47 9.91 -11.47
CA PRO A 318 14.26 9.13 -11.16
C PRO A 318 13.03 10.00 -10.84
N GLY A 319 13.12 11.32 -11.01
CA GLY A 319 12.07 12.27 -10.66
C GLY A 319 11.98 12.56 -9.16
N GLY A 320 11.16 13.56 -8.82
CA GLY A 320 10.78 13.88 -7.46
C GLY A 320 9.91 12.78 -6.83
N PRO A 321 9.82 12.75 -5.48
CA PRO A 321 8.97 11.79 -4.78
C PRO A 321 7.47 11.98 -5.09
N GLY A 322 6.65 11.06 -4.60
CA GLY A 322 5.20 11.09 -4.77
C GLY A 322 4.76 10.57 -6.12
N GLU A 323 3.78 11.23 -6.76
CA GLU A 323 3.14 10.76 -7.99
C GLU A 323 4.14 10.47 -9.13
N SER A 324 5.15 11.32 -9.31
CA SER A 324 6.18 11.16 -10.36
C SER A 324 6.87 9.79 -10.28
N ARG A 325 7.32 9.40 -9.08
CA ARG A 325 7.92 8.08 -8.84
C ARG A 325 6.93 6.93 -8.96
N ARG A 326 5.67 7.11 -8.54
CA ARG A 326 4.62 6.08 -8.73
C ARG A 326 4.39 5.80 -10.21
N ILE A 327 4.28 6.85 -11.04
CA ILE A 327 4.10 6.72 -12.48
C ILE A 327 5.28 5.99 -13.11
N LYS A 328 6.51 6.42 -12.82
CA LYS A 328 7.69 5.80 -13.40
C LYS A 328 7.89 4.36 -12.92
N ALA A 329 7.62 4.07 -11.65
CA ALA A 329 7.63 2.71 -11.12
C ALA A 329 6.58 1.84 -11.82
N PHE A 330 5.35 2.35 -12.01
CA PHE A 330 4.29 1.63 -12.71
C PHE A 330 4.68 1.30 -14.17
N LYS A 331 5.24 2.27 -14.89
CA LYS A 331 5.79 2.07 -16.24
C LYS A 331 6.89 1.00 -16.24
N TRP A 332 7.77 1.03 -15.25
CA TRP A 332 8.88 0.08 -15.14
C TRP A 332 8.39 -1.34 -14.85
N PHE A 333 7.48 -1.53 -13.88
CA PHE A 333 6.88 -2.84 -13.60
C PHE A 333 6.09 -3.36 -14.81
N CYS A 334 5.30 -2.53 -15.48
CA CYS A 334 4.59 -2.91 -16.70
C CYS A 334 5.57 -3.39 -17.80
N SER A 335 6.67 -2.65 -18.01
CA SER A 335 7.73 -3.02 -18.95
C SER A 335 8.39 -4.36 -18.58
N TYR A 336 8.71 -4.57 -17.30
CA TYR A 336 9.26 -5.82 -16.79
C TYR A 336 8.31 -7.01 -17.07
N PHE A 337 7.01 -6.80 -16.87
CA PHE A 337 5.98 -7.81 -17.12
C PHE A 337 5.56 -7.94 -18.59
N GLY A 338 6.11 -7.13 -19.50
CA GLY A 338 5.79 -7.16 -20.93
C GLY A 338 4.37 -6.72 -21.26
N VAL A 339 3.79 -5.78 -20.48
CA VAL A 339 2.42 -5.27 -20.65
C VAL A 339 2.40 -3.75 -20.79
N PRO A 340 1.39 -3.16 -21.44
CA PRO A 340 1.31 -1.71 -21.60
C PRO A 340 0.85 -1.01 -20.31
N ALA A 341 1.51 0.10 -19.96
CA ALA A 341 1.07 0.98 -18.86
C ALA A 341 -0.25 1.72 -19.19
N GLY A 342 -0.56 1.91 -20.48
CA GLY A 342 -1.74 2.67 -20.94
C GLY A 342 -1.38 4.07 -21.42
N ASP A 343 -2.38 4.94 -21.56
CA ASP A 343 -2.19 6.33 -21.98
C ASP A 343 -1.42 7.11 -20.89
N ASP A 344 -0.26 7.66 -21.27
CA ASP A 344 0.62 8.45 -20.40
C ASP A 344 -0.12 9.60 -19.69
N ARG A 345 -1.10 10.23 -20.36
CA ARG A 345 -1.91 11.30 -19.75
C ARG A 345 -2.71 10.79 -18.56
N LEU A 346 -3.23 9.56 -18.64
CA LEU A 346 -4.10 8.94 -17.65
C LEU A 346 -3.32 8.17 -16.57
N LEU A 347 -1.99 8.19 -16.64
CA LEU A 347 -1.13 7.75 -15.54
C LEU A 347 -1.00 8.80 -14.44
N SER A 348 -1.36 10.05 -14.72
CA SER A 348 -1.43 11.10 -13.70
C SER A 348 -2.85 11.54 -13.42
N CYS A 349 -3.13 11.97 -12.20
CA CYS A 349 -4.35 12.65 -11.81
C CYS A 349 -4.26 14.19 -11.84
N LYS A 350 -3.14 14.75 -12.32
CA LYS A 350 -2.90 16.19 -12.42
C LYS A 350 -4.05 16.93 -13.09
N ASP A 351 -4.47 16.44 -14.25
CA ASP A 351 -5.51 17.07 -15.06
C ASP A 351 -6.91 16.48 -14.80
N MET A 352 -7.08 15.71 -13.72
CA MET A 352 -8.39 15.15 -13.33
C MET A 352 -9.29 16.29 -12.80
N PRO A 353 -10.42 16.62 -13.47
CA PRO A 353 -11.22 17.80 -13.17
C PRO A 353 -11.77 17.83 -11.74
N VAL A 354 -12.37 16.72 -11.27
CA VAL A 354 -13.06 16.65 -9.98
C VAL A 354 -12.42 15.59 -9.11
N LYS A 355 -11.90 15.98 -7.94
CA LYS A 355 -11.35 15.04 -6.96
C LYS A 355 -12.48 14.31 -6.21
N PHE A 356 -12.22 13.12 -5.68
CA PHE A 356 -13.24 12.22 -5.10
C PHE A 356 -14.15 12.90 -4.06
N GLY A 357 -13.62 13.75 -3.18
CA GLY A 357 -14.42 14.48 -2.18
C GLY A 357 -15.43 15.48 -2.75
N ALA A 358 -15.26 15.89 -4.00
CA ALA A 358 -16.13 16.83 -4.70
C ALA A 358 -17.08 16.13 -5.69
N ILE A 359 -16.95 14.81 -5.89
CA ILE A 359 -17.87 14.05 -6.75
C ILE A 359 -19.24 14.03 -6.09
N ARG A 360 -20.25 14.54 -6.79
CA ARG A 360 -21.65 14.46 -6.37
C ARG A 360 -22.27 13.24 -7.03
N TYR A 361 -22.74 12.29 -6.22
CA TYR A 361 -23.58 11.20 -6.68
C TYR A 361 -25.06 11.63 -6.55
N ASN A 362 -25.87 11.31 -7.55
CA ASN A 362 -27.31 11.68 -7.56
C ASN A 362 -28.11 10.96 -6.46
N TYR A 363 -27.57 9.89 -5.89
CA TYR A 363 -28.18 9.10 -4.84
C TYR A 363 -27.19 8.88 -3.69
N SER A 364 -27.66 9.03 -2.45
CA SER A 364 -27.11 8.42 -1.25
C SER A 364 -27.86 7.12 -0.96
N TYR A 365 -27.31 6.23 -0.15
CA TYR A 365 -28.06 5.09 0.39
C TYR A 365 -28.36 5.38 1.86
N HIS A 366 -29.62 5.23 2.25
CA HIS A 366 -30.08 5.39 3.63
C HIS A 366 -30.69 4.08 4.12
N SER A 367 -30.78 3.92 5.43
CA SER A 367 -31.49 2.81 6.03
C SER A 367 -32.95 2.77 5.52
N GLU A 368 -33.39 1.61 5.08
CA GLU A 368 -34.75 1.39 4.63
C GLU A 368 -35.69 1.49 5.83
N TRP A 369 -36.53 2.52 5.86
CA TRP A 369 -37.38 2.83 7.02
C TRP A 369 -38.35 1.70 7.41
N THR A 370 -38.70 0.85 6.44
CA THR A 370 -39.60 -0.30 6.63
C THR A 370 -38.95 -1.45 7.43
N THR A 371 -37.63 -1.41 7.61
CA THR A 371 -36.84 -2.46 8.26
C THR A 371 -36.20 -1.99 9.57
N LEU A 372 -36.07 -0.67 9.79
CA LEU A 372 -35.51 -0.07 11.00
C LEU A 372 -36.17 -0.49 12.33
N SER A 373 -37.42 -0.90 12.31
CA SER A 373 -38.18 -1.34 13.51
C SER A 373 -38.20 -2.85 13.72
N LYS A 374 -37.50 -3.62 12.86
CA LYS A 374 -37.48 -5.07 12.88
C LYS A 374 -36.12 -5.57 13.37
N GLU A 375 -36.10 -6.66 14.14
CA GLU A 375 -34.87 -7.39 14.49
C GLU A 375 -34.35 -8.18 13.27
N GLN A 376 -33.99 -7.48 12.21
CA GLN A 376 -33.37 -8.02 11.00
C GLN A 376 -32.23 -7.10 10.57
N PRO A 377 -31.28 -7.56 9.72
CA PRO A 377 -30.24 -6.70 9.17
C PRO A 377 -30.86 -5.47 8.49
N CYS A 378 -30.30 -4.28 8.75
CA CYS A 378 -30.76 -3.04 8.13
C CYS A 378 -30.58 -3.14 6.60
N ASP A 379 -31.66 -2.98 5.84
CA ASP A 379 -31.57 -2.86 4.39
C ASP A 379 -31.26 -1.41 3.99
N CYS A 380 -30.50 -1.21 2.92
CA CYS A 380 -30.14 0.11 2.39
C CYS A 380 -31.02 0.43 1.17
N ALA A 381 -31.69 1.58 1.18
CA ALA A 381 -32.47 2.10 0.05
C ALA A 381 -31.79 3.34 -0.58
N PRO A 382 -31.75 3.45 -1.92
CA PRO A 382 -31.25 4.65 -2.58
C PRO A 382 -32.20 5.84 -2.34
N SER A 383 -31.64 7.00 -2.00
CA SER A 383 -32.36 8.26 -1.81
C SER A 383 -31.68 9.39 -2.58
N PRO A 384 -32.44 10.27 -3.25
CA PRO A 384 -31.88 11.47 -3.86
C PRO A 384 -31.28 12.41 -2.81
N TYR A 385 -30.18 13.08 -3.15
CA TYR A 385 -29.64 14.15 -2.32
C TYR A 385 -30.64 15.32 -2.23
N GLY A 386 -31.08 15.67 -1.01
CA GLY A 386 -31.94 16.83 -0.76
C GLY A 386 -33.45 16.56 -0.65
N ASP A 387 -33.89 15.30 -0.50
CA ASP A 387 -35.27 15.06 -0.10
C ASP A 387 -35.53 15.61 1.32
N SER A 388 -36.48 16.52 1.41
CA SER A 388 -36.87 17.28 2.61
C SER A 388 -37.85 16.51 3.51
N SER A 389 -38.05 15.23 3.24
CA SER A 389 -38.81 14.29 4.05
C SER A 389 -38.11 13.90 5.37
N LEU A 390 -36.91 14.41 5.65
CA LEU A 390 -36.25 14.32 6.95
C LEU A 390 -37.06 15.10 8.01
N PRO A 391 -37.74 14.45 8.97
CA PRO A 391 -38.28 15.17 10.10
C PRO A 391 -37.10 15.66 10.96
N SER A 392 -37.17 16.92 11.36
CA SER A 392 -36.32 17.52 12.37
C SER A 392 -36.53 16.81 13.72
N VAL A 393 -35.77 15.76 13.99
CA VAL A 393 -35.86 14.99 15.24
C VAL A 393 -34.51 15.00 15.95
N THR A 394 -34.41 15.97 16.87
CA THR A 394 -33.63 15.97 18.13
C THR A 394 -32.20 15.44 18.12
N LYS A 395 -31.26 16.40 18.29
CA LYS A 395 -29.95 16.28 18.97
C LYS A 395 -29.66 14.90 19.60
N SER A 396 -29.00 14.00 18.86
CA SER A 396 -28.00 13.03 19.37
C SER A 396 -27.54 11.97 18.36
N ILE A 397 -27.96 12.01 17.09
CA ILE A 397 -27.45 11.07 16.07
C ILE A 397 -27.01 11.89 14.86
N THR A 398 -25.77 12.35 14.89
CA THR A 398 -25.12 13.00 13.76
C THR A 398 -24.56 11.90 12.86
N TYR A 399 -25.23 11.68 11.73
CA TYR A 399 -24.73 11.12 10.47
C TYR A 399 -23.58 10.11 10.55
N PHE A 400 -23.95 8.82 10.59
CA PHE A 400 -23.15 7.75 9.98
C PHE A 400 -23.09 7.99 8.47
N ILE A 401 -21.95 8.47 7.99
CA ILE A 401 -21.54 8.31 6.60
C ILE A 401 -20.23 7.53 6.66
N ILE A 402 -20.25 6.35 6.04
CA ILE A 402 -19.14 5.40 5.87
C ILE A 402 -18.98 4.39 7.01
N LEU A 403 -19.80 3.33 6.98
CA LEU A 403 -19.35 1.93 6.95
C LEU A 403 -20.58 1.01 7.09
N VAL A 404 -20.43 -0.18 6.52
CA VAL A 404 -21.33 -1.35 6.55
C VAL A 404 -22.47 -1.32 5.52
N LEU A 405 -22.26 -2.02 4.41
CA LEU A 405 -23.08 -3.16 3.90
C LEU A 405 -22.93 -3.27 2.38
N TRP A 406 -21.92 -4.02 1.93
CA TRP A 406 -22.09 -4.92 0.78
C TRP A 406 -21.80 -6.31 1.34
N ASN A 407 -22.85 -7.11 1.53
CA ASN A 407 -22.72 -8.54 1.74
C ASN A 407 -23.53 -9.25 0.66
N VAL A 408 -22.82 -10.16 -0.02
CA VAL A 408 -23.15 -11.04 -1.16
C VAL A 408 -23.00 -10.41 -2.55
#